data_AF-A0A9W5XYQ9-F1
#
_entry.id   AF-A0A9W5XYQ9-F1
#
_cell.length_a   1.000
_cell.length_b   1.000
_cell.length_c   1.000
_cell.angle_alpha   90.00
_cell.angle_beta   90.00
_cell.angle_gamma   90.00
#
_symmetry.space_group_name_H-M   'P 1'
#
loop_
_entity.id
_entity.type
_entity.pdbx_description
1 polymer ?
#
loop_
_entity_poly.entity_id
_entity_poly.type
_entity_poly.pdbx_seq_one_letter_code
_entity_poly.pdbx_strand_id
1 'polypeptide(L)'
;MGNKSSKPFYLQSEKNNLKVKITIGLILLVLALITPPLFLIVIIYMVYIAFEVKKNKSEEVIKFEEILRLYSSESYDQCIVECNDYTNKDNLKIHIIKALCLYENKNYQEFINIIKQIDTNKLDEDIDILLKLAQSYEYTGQIDEAKTIYKKLLKYQPKSQFLKDKIEQK
;
A
#
# COMPACT_ATOMS: atom_id res chain seq x y z
N MET A 1 6.35 11.36 -19.96
CA MET A 1 5.86 9.96 -19.95
C MET A 1 5.35 9.65 -18.56
N GLY A 2 4.05 9.87 -18.32
CA GLY A 2 3.42 9.57 -17.04
C GLY A 2 3.41 8.06 -16.85
N ASN A 3 4.22 7.57 -15.91
CA ASN A 3 4.29 6.16 -15.58
C ASN A 3 2.88 5.71 -15.16
N LYS A 4 2.38 4.60 -15.73
CA LYS A 4 1.08 4.02 -15.35
C LYS A 4 1.04 3.94 -13.84
N SER A 5 0.02 4.57 -13.24
CA SER A 5 -0.22 4.62 -11.79
C SER A 5 0.02 3.23 -11.17
N SER A 6 1.22 3.03 -10.66
CA SER A 6 1.53 1.86 -9.86
C SER A 6 0.84 2.13 -8.54
N LYS A 7 -0.16 1.32 -8.20
CA LYS A 7 -0.83 1.40 -6.89
C LYS A 7 0.22 1.56 -5.79
N PRO A 8 -0.01 2.42 -4.78
CA PRO A 8 0.89 2.56 -3.65
C PRO A 8 1.23 1.19 -3.04
N PHE A 9 2.43 1.02 -2.48
CA PHE A 9 2.92 -0.30 -2.09
C PHE A 9 2.01 -1.02 -1.06
N TYR A 10 1.30 -0.26 -0.23
CA TYR A 10 0.34 -0.77 0.75
C TYR A 10 -0.97 -1.25 0.12
N LEU A 11 -1.29 -0.84 -1.11
CA LEU A 11 -2.46 -1.31 -1.87
C LEU A 11 -2.12 -2.39 -2.91
N GLN A 12 -0.90 -2.94 -2.88
CA GLN A 12 -0.47 -3.97 -3.82
C GLN A 12 -0.80 -5.37 -3.29
N SER A 13 -1.63 -6.08 -4.05
CA SER A 13 -1.96 -7.51 -3.86
C SER A 13 -0.74 -8.41 -4.09
N GLU A 14 -0.55 -9.41 -3.23
CA GLU A 14 0.51 -10.42 -3.40
C GLU A 14 0.18 -11.42 -4.52
N LYS A 15 -1.12 -11.64 -4.82
CA LYS A 15 -1.58 -12.61 -5.82
C LYS A 15 -1.23 -12.23 -7.25
N ASN A 16 -1.11 -10.94 -7.57
CA ASN A 16 -0.77 -10.50 -8.92
C ASN A 16 0.61 -10.99 -9.36
N ASN A 17 1.56 -11.11 -8.42
CA ASN A 17 2.90 -11.61 -8.70
C ASN A 17 2.90 -13.12 -8.99
N LEU A 18 1.98 -13.89 -8.39
CA LEU A 18 1.91 -15.34 -8.60
C LEU A 18 1.49 -15.69 -10.03
N LYS A 19 0.51 -14.98 -10.61
CA LYS A 19 0.08 -15.23 -12.00
C LYS A 19 1.22 -15.08 -12.99
N VAL A 20 2.02 -14.02 -12.85
CA VAL A 20 3.19 -13.76 -13.69
C VAL A 20 4.24 -14.88 -13.53
N LYS A 21 4.52 -15.29 -12.29
CA LYS A 21 5.45 -16.40 -12.00
C LYS A 21 4.99 -17.72 -12.64
N ILE A 22 3.69 -18.04 -12.59
CA ILE A 22 3.13 -19.22 -13.26
C ILE A 22 3.33 -19.13 -14.78
N THR A 23 3.05 -17.98 -15.40
CA THR A 23 3.27 -17.77 -16.84
C THR A 23 4.73 -17.96 -17.24
N ILE A 24 5.67 -17.43 -16.45
CA ILE A 24 7.11 -17.65 -16.68
C ILE A 24 7.46 -19.14 -16.58
N GLY A 25 6.90 -19.86 -15.60
CA GLY A 25 7.07 -21.30 -15.46
C GLY A 25 6.60 -22.08 -16.69
N LEU A 26 5.46 -21.71 -17.28
CA LEU A 26 4.97 -22.31 -18.52
C LEU A 26 5.90 -22.04 -19.71
N ILE A 27 6.46 -20.84 -19.82
CA ILE A 27 7.43 -20.50 -20.86
C ILE A 27 8.71 -21.34 -20.70
N LEU A 28 9.24 -21.46 -19.48
CA LEU A 28 10.42 -22.28 -19.18
C LEU A 28 10.18 -23.76 -19.49
N LEU A 29 8.97 -24.26 -19.22
CA LEU A 29 8.57 -25.64 -19.55
C LEU A 29 8.63 -25.88 -21.07
N VAL A 30 8.11 -24.97 -21.88
CA VAL A 30 8.16 -25.08 -23.35
C VAL A 30 9.60 -25.06 -23.86
N LEU A 31 10.45 -24.19 -23.31
CA LEU A 31 11.87 -24.13 -23.69
C LEU A 31 12.61 -25.43 -23.32
N ALA A 32 12.30 -26.04 -22.19
CA ALA A 32 12.93 -27.29 -21.76
C ALA A 32 12.63 -28.48 -22.69
N LEU A 33 11.49 -28.46 -23.41
CA LEU A 33 11.18 -29.47 -24.44
C LEU A 33 12.17 -29.41 -25.62
N ILE A 34 12.74 -28.24 -25.91
CA ILE A 34 13.67 -28.02 -27.03
C ILE A 34 15.12 -28.28 -26.58
N THR A 35 15.44 -27.95 -25.31
CA THR A 35 16.80 -28.07 -24.76
C THR A 35 16.80 -28.93 -23.49
N PRO A 36 17.16 -30.23 -23.60
CA PRO A 36 17.13 -31.19 -22.48
C PRO A 36 17.82 -30.77 -21.17
N PRO A 37 18.95 -30.04 -21.14
CA PRO A 37 19.56 -29.65 -19.86
C PRO A 37 18.71 -28.68 -19.02
N LEU A 38 17.71 -28.00 -19.60
CA LEU A 38 16.84 -27.09 -18.85
C LEU A 38 15.81 -27.80 -17.95
N PHE A 39 15.58 -29.12 -18.11
CA PHE A 39 14.59 -29.84 -17.30
C PHE A 39 14.87 -29.74 -15.79
N LEU A 40 16.14 -29.78 -15.37
CA LEU A 40 16.50 -29.61 -13.95
C LEU A 40 16.10 -28.23 -13.42
N ILE A 41 16.30 -27.18 -14.21
CA ILE A 41 15.92 -25.80 -13.84
C ILE A 41 14.40 -25.70 -13.72
N VAL A 42 13.65 -26.31 -14.63
CA VAL A 42 12.18 -26.34 -14.57
C VAL A 42 11.69 -27.08 -13.33
N ILE A 43 12.28 -28.22 -12.97
CA ILE A 43 11.90 -28.96 -11.75
C ILE A 43 12.09 -28.09 -10.50
N ILE A 44 13.25 -27.44 -10.36
CA ILE A 44 13.53 -26.52 -9.24
C ILE A 44 12.52 -25.37 -9.22
N TYR A 45 12.23 -24.79 -10.39
CA TYR A 45 11.26 -23.70 -10.51
C TYR A 45 9.85 -24.15 -10.14
N MET A 46 9.43 -25.36 -10.54
CA MET A 46 8.11 -25.90 -10.20
C MET A 46 7.95 -26.14 -8.69
N VAL A 47 9.00 -26.61 -8.00
CA VAL A 47 9.01 -26.71 -6.53
C VAL A 47 8.88 -25.33 -5.89
N TYR A 48 9.61 -24.34 -6.40
CA TYR A 48 9.50 -22.95 -5.95
C TYR A 48 8.07 -22.39 -6.13
N ILE A 49 7.45 -22.60 -7.29
CA ILE A 49 6.06 -22.20 -7.54
C ILE A 49 5.09 -22.90 -6.60
N ALA A 50 5.26 -24.20 -6.34
CA ALA A 50 4.41 -24.93 -5.41
C ALA A 50 4.46 -24.32 -3.99
N PHE A 51 5.65 -23.91 -3.54
CA PHE A 51 5.82 -23.20 -2.27
C PHE A 51 5.13 -21.83 -2.27
N GLU A 52 5.28 -21.05 -3.33
CA GLU A 52 4.61 -19.75 -3.49
C GLU A 52 3.08 -19.86 -3.57
N VAL A 53 2.55 -20.89 -4.23
CA VAL A 53 1.10 -21.18 -4.25
C VAL A 53 0.61 -21.50 -2.84
N LYS A 54 1.37 -22.30 -2.07
CA LYS A 54 1.03 -22.60 -0.67
C LYS A 54 1.04 -21.33 0.18
N LYS A 55 2.05 -20.47 0.01
CA LYS A 55 2.12 -19.17 0.69
C LYS A 55 0.94 -18.26 0.34
N ASN A 56 0.55 -18.16 -0.93
CA ASN A 56 -0.58 -17.33 -1.36
C ASN A 56 -1.96 -17.86 -0.92
N LYS A 57 -2.02 -19.11 -0.48
CA LYS A 57 -3.19 -19.70 0.17
C LYS A 57 -3.12 -19.59 1.70
N SER A 58 -2.11 -18.91 2.26
CA SER A 58 -2.07 -18.66 3.68
C SER A 58 -3.27 -17.81 4.10
N GLU A 59 -3.73 -18.04 5.32
CA GLU A 59 -4.82 -17.28 5.92
C GLU A 59 -4.51 -15.77 5.92
N GLU A 60 -3.26 -15.40 6.18
CA GLU A 60 -2.80 -14.01 6.15
C GLU A 60 -2.99 -13.34 4.78
N VAL A 61 -2.60 -14.00 3.69
CA VAL A 61 -2.76 -13.44 2.34
C VAL A 61 -4.24 -13.31 2.00
N ILE A 62 -5.07 -14.29 2.38
CA ILE A 62 -6.52 -14.23 2.13
C ILE A 62 -7.15 -13.05 2.89
N LYS A 63 -6.83 -12.89 4.18
CA LYS A 63 -7.30 -11.77 5.00
C LYS A 63 -6.83 -10.42 4.46
N PHE A 64 -5.58 -10.32 4.03
CA PHE A 64 -5.06 -9.08 3.44
C PHE A 64 -5.81 -8.69 2.15
N GLU A 65 -6.13 -9.67 1.28
CA GLU A 65 -6.91 -9.43 0.08
C GLU A 65 -8.36 -9.02 0.38
N GLU A 66 -8.94 -9.55 1.46
CA GLU A 66 -10.24 -9.13 1.95
C GLU A 66 -10.23 -7.68 2.43
N ILE A 67 -9.22 -7.28 3.20
CA ILE A 67 -9.01 -5.89 3.61
C ILE A 67 -8.89 -4.96 2.40
N LEU A 68 -8.09 -5.35 1.39
CA LEU A 68 -7.99 -4.57 0.15
C LEU A 68 -9.32 -4.46 -0.60
N ARG A 69 -10.12 -5.53 -0.60
CA ARG A 69 -11.45 -5.55 -1.21
C ARG A 69 -12.39 -4.60 -0.48
N LEU A 70 -12.45 -4.66 0.85
CA LEU A 70 -13.30 -3.79 1.68
C LEU A 70 -12.92 -2.31 1.52
N TYR A 71 -11.62 -2.01 1.50
CA TYR A 71 -11.12 -0.67 1.21
C TYR A 71 -11.55 -0.19 -0.18
N SER A 72 -11.41 -1.05 -1.20
CA SER A 72 -11.77 -0.71 -2.59
C SER A 72 -13.28 -0.60 -2.81
N SER A 73 -14.10 -1.23 -1.97
CA SER A 73 -15.56 -1.11 -1.98
C SER A 73 -16.08 -0.02 -1.04
N GLU A 74 -15.20 0.86 -0.55
CA GLU A 74 -15.53 1.98 0.34
C GLU A 74 -16.23 1.55 1.64
N SER A 75 -16.07 0.27 2.02
CA SER A 75 -16.66 -0.33 3.21
C SER A 75 -15.73 -0.12 4.41
N TYR A 76 -15.45 1.14 4.72
CA TYR A 76 -14.37 1.54 5.63
C TYR A 76 -14.54 1.03 7.06
N ASP A 77 -15.76 1.01 7.60
CA ASP A 77 -16.01 0.50 8.96
C ASP A 77 -15.66 -0.98 9.08
N GLN A 78 -16.12 -1.80 8.12
CA GLN A 78 -15.78 -3.22 8.06
C GLN A 78 -14.29 -3.41 7.82
N CYS A 79 -13.68 -2.60 6.95
CA CYS A 79 -12.25 -2.64 6.71
C CYS A 79 -11.43 -2.37 7.98
N ILE A 80 -11.86 -1.44 8.84
CA ILE A 80 -11.20 -1.13 10.11
C ILE A 80 -11.30 -2.33 11.07
N VAL A 81 -12.45 -3.01 11.14
CA VAL A 81 -12.61 -4.22 11.96
C VAL A 81 -11.63 -5.30 11.50
N GLU A 82 -11.60 -5.61 10.21
CA GLU A 82 -10.68 -6.61 9.65
C GLU A 82 -9.21 -6.22 9.84
N CYS A 83 -8.86 -4.93 9.74
CA CYS A 83 -7.51 -4.44 10.06
C CYS A 83 -7.14 -4.67 11.54
N ASN A 84 -8.09 -4.54 12.47
CA ASN A 84 -7.85 -4.77 13.90
C ASN A 84 -7.71 -6.25 14.24
N ASP A 85 -8.45 -7.11 13.54
CA ASP A 85 -8.43 -8.57 13.72
C ASP A 85 -7.22 -9.24 13.03
N TYR A 86 -6.46 -8.48 12.25
CA TYR A 86 -5.27 -8.97 11.55
C TYR A 86 -4.15 -9.34 12.55
N THR A 87 -3.82 -10.63 12.60
CA THR A 87 -2.95 -11.24 13.64
C THR A 87 -1.51 -10.73 13.62
N ASN A 88 -1.00 -10.36 12.44
CA ASN A 88 0.35 -9.84 12.30
C ASN A 88 0.37 -8.32 12.48
N LYS A 89 0.49 -7.91 13.74
CA LYS A 89 0.46 -6.52 14.19
C LYS A 89 1.60 -5.66 13.65
N ASP A 90 2.66 -6.24 13.09
CA ASP A 90 3.80 -5.50 12.54
C ASP A 90 3.68 -5.27 11.02
N ASN A 91 2.55 -5.63 10.41
CA ASN A 91 2.33 -5.38 9.00
C ASN A 91 2.03 -3.89 8.75
N LEU A 92 3.08 -3.15 8.40
CA LEU A 92 3.03 -1.75 7.97
C LEU A 92 1.89 -1.45 6.99
N LYS A 93 1.62 -2.33 6.03
CA LYS A 93 0.57 -2.10 5.02
C LYS A 93 -0.81 -2.01 5.67
N ILE A 94 -1.09 -2.85 6.66
CA ILE A 94 -2.37 -2.88 7.38
C ILE A 94 -2.60 -1.60 8.16
N HIS A 95 -1.57 -1.11 8.85
CA HIS A 95 -1.67 0.17 9.58
C HIS A 95 -1.94 1.34 8.65
N ILE A 96 -1.30 1.37 7.48
CA ILE A 96 -1.56 2.42 6.48
C ILE A 96 -2.99 2.31 5.94
N ILE A 97 -3.46 1.11 5.57
CA ILE A 97 -4.84 0.92 5.09
C ILE A 97 -5.85 1.32 6.17
N LYS A 98 -5.62 0.93 7.43
CA LYS A 98 -6.46 1.32 8.56
C LYS A 98 -6.50 2.83 8.73
N ALA A 99 -5.34 3.49 8.68
CA ALA A 99 -5.27 4.95 8.71
C ALA A 99 -6.12 5.54 7.58
N LEU A 100 -5.91 5.10 6.33
CA LEU A 100 -6.70 5.58 5.20
C LEU A 100 -8.21 5.41 5.41
N CYS A 101 -8.68 4.27 5.92
CA CYS A 101 -10.09 4.08 6.27
C CYS A 101 -10.57 5.11 7.30
N LEU A 102 -9.76 5.39 8.34
CA LEU A 102 -10.10 6.41 9.34
C LEU A 102 -10.17 7.82 8.74
N TYR A 103 -9.29 8.14 7.79
CA TYR A 103 -9.35 9.40 7.06
C TYR A 103 -10.66 9.52 6.27
N GLU A 104 -11.02 8.49 5.50
CA GLU A 104 -12.25 8.51 4.69
C GLU A 104 -13.51 8.55 5.58
N ASN A 105 -13.45 7.95 6.77
CA ASN A 105 -14.48 8.05 7.82
C ASN A 105 -14.46 9.37 8.61
N LYS A 106 -13.61 10.34 8.24
CA LYS A 106 -13.44 11.64 8.92
C LYS A 106 -12.94 11.55 10.37
N ASN A 107 -12.41 10.40 10.78
CA ASN A 107 -11.75 10.20 12.07
C ASN A 107 -10.30 10.71 12.01
N TYR A 108 -10.15 12.00 11.73
CA TYR A 108 -8.85 12.64 11.45
C TYR A 108 -7.86 12.53 12.60
N GLN A 109 -8.32 12.59 13.85
CA GLN A 109 -7.45 12.47 15.01
C GLN A 109 -6.82 11.07 15.12
N GLU A 110 -7.60 10.02 14.88
CA GLU A 110 -7.08 8.65 14.89
C GLU A 110 -6.16 8.39 13.70
N PHE A 111 -6.49 8.93 12.52
CA PHE A 111 -5.59 8.93 11.36
C PHE A 111 -4.21 9.49 11.73
N ILE A 112 -4.17 10.69 12.32
CA ILE A 112 -2.92 11.35 12.74
C ILE A 112 -2.16 10.45 13.72
N ASN A 113 -2.85 9.89 14.71
CA ASN A 113 -2.22 9.06 15.73
C ASN A 113 -1.56 7.82 15.12
N ILE A 114 -2.22 7.13 14.19
CA ILE A 114 -1.65 5.96 13.52
C ILE A 114 -0.47 6.38 12.64
N ILE A 115 -0.62 7.40 11.81
CA ILE A 115 0.47 7.83 10.91
C ILE A 115 1.70 8.27 11.69
N LYS A 116 1.55 8.95 12.84
CA LYS A 116 2.68 9.32 13.71
C LYS A 116 3.42 8.12 14.32
N GLN A 117 2.73 7.00 14.52
CA GLN A 117 3.34 5.77 15.04
C GLN A 117 4.10 5.00 13.96
N ILE A 118 3.83 5.28 12.68
CA ILE A 118 4.51 4.64 11.57
C ILE A 118 5.80 5.42 11.28
N ASP A 119 6.87 5.06 12.00
CA ASP A 119 8.22 5.59 11.74
C ASP A 119 8.84 4.90 10.51
N THR A 120 8.55 5.43 9.32
CA THR A 120 9.20 4.95 8.11
C THR A 120 9.54 6.10 7.16
N ASN A 121 10.81 6.16 6.76
CA ASN A 121 11.28 7.04 5.68
C ASN A 121 10.46 6.89 4.37
N LYS A 122 9.78 5.75 4.18
CA LYS A 122 8.93 5.51 3.01
C LYS A 122 7.65 6.36 3.01
N LEU A 123 7.08 6.66 4.17
CA LEU A 123 5.90 7.52 4.26
C LEU A 123 6.25 9.01 4.07
N ASP A 124 7.47 9.41 4.47
CA ASP A 124 7.96 10.78 4.30
C ASP A 124 8.08 11.24 2.85
N GLU A 125 8.01 10.30 1.90
CA GLU A 125 8.02 10.57 0.46
C GLU A 125 6.65 10.27 -0.20
N ASP A 126 5.69 9.71 0.53
CA ASP A 126 4.35 9.45 -0.01
C ASP A 126 3.51 10.74 0.02
N ILE A 127 3.47 11.40 -1.14
CA ILE A 127 2.76 12.67 -1.36
C ILE A 127 1.28 12.56 -0.95
N ASP A 128 0.60 11.43 -1.19
CA ASP A 128 -0.82 11.28 -0.89
C ASP A 128 -1.05 11.20 0.63
N ILE A 129 -0.27 10.37 1.32
CA ILE A 129 -0.34 10.25 2.78
C ILE A 129 0.02 11.57 3.46
N LEU A 130 1.07 12.26 2.99
CA LEU A 130 1.45 13.57 3.51
C LEU A 130 0.36 14.62 3.29
N LEU A 131 -0.32 14.60 2.13
CA LEU A 131 -1.43 15.51 1.86
C LEU A 131 -2.62 15.23 2.79
N LYS A 132 -3.01 13.96 2.94
CA LYS A 132 -4.06 13.54 3.87
C LYS A 132 -3.71 13.88 5.32
N LEU A 133 -2.43 13.79 5.70
CA LEU A 133 -1.94 14.20 7.01
C LEU A 133 -2.04 15.71 7.23
N ALA A 134 -1.60 16.52 6.26
CA ALA A 134 -1.75 17.97 6.34
C ALA A 134 -3.23 18.39 6.45
N GLN A 135 -4.10 17.78 5.66
CA GLN A 135 -5.54 18.02 5.72
C GLN A 135 -6.15 17.57 7.04
N SER A 136 -5.75 16.42 7.57
CA SER A 136 -6.21 15.94 8.88
C SER A 136 -5.80 16.89 10.00
N TYR A 137 -4.59 17.43 9.97
CA TYR A 137 -4.16 18.47 10.90
C TYR A 137 -5.03 19.73 10.75
N GLU A 138 -5.33 20.15 9.52
CA GLU A 138 -6.21 21.29 9.27
C GLU A 138 -7.62 21.08 9.85
N TYR A 139 -8.24 19.93 9.60
CA TYR A 139 -9.57 19.59 10.12
C TYR A 139 -9.63 19.43 11.64
N THR A 140 -8.50 19.15 12.28
CA THR A 140 -8.39 19.07 13.75
C THR A 140 -7.89 20.37 14.38
N GLY A 141 -7.71 21.44 13.60
CA GLY A 141 -7.28 22.75 14.09
C GLY A 141 -5.78 22.87 14.39
N GLN A 142 -4.98 21.85 14.06
CA GLN A 142 -3.52 21.82 14.17
C GLN A 142 -2.87 22.55 12.96
N ILE A 143 -3.17 23.84 12.82
CA ILE A 143 -2.84 24.62 11.61
C ILE A 143 -1.31 24.72 11.39
N ASP A 144 -0.52 24.84 12.44
CA ASP A 144 0.93 24.98 12.34
C ASP A 144 1.61 23.68 11.84
N GLU A 145 1.14 22.53 12.32
CA GLU A 145 1.56 21.22 11.83
C GLU A 145 1.14 21.02 10.37
N ALA A 146 -0.09 21.38 10.02
CA ALA A 146 -0.58 21.31 8.64
C ALA A 146 0.33 22.13 7.70
N LYS A 147 0.63 23.39 8.04
CA LYS A 147 1.53 24.26 7.28
C LYS A 147 2.93 23.68 7.15
N THR A 148 3.44 23.04 8.19
CA THR A 148 4.75 22.39 8.16
C THR A 148 4.78 21.26 7.13
N ILE A 149 3.72 20.43 7.06
CA ILE A 149 3.62 19.37 6.06
C ILE A 149 3.40 19.94 4.65
N TYR A 150 2.53 20.94 4.47
CA TYR A 150 2.34 21.61 3.18
C TYR A 150 3.64 22.21 2.63
N LYS A 151 4.48 22.82 3.48
CA LYS A 151 5.82 23.31 3.09
C LYS A 151 6.74 22.18 2.61
N LYS A 152 6.67 20.99 3.24
CA LYS A 152 7.40 19.81 2.76
C LYS A 152 6.89 19.39 1.38
N LEU A 153 5.58 19.31 1.18
CA LEU A 153 4.95 18.95 -0.09
C LEU A 153 5.31 19.91 -1.23
N LEU A 154 5.50 21.20 -0.93
CA LEU A 154 5.89 22.21 -1.92
C LEU A 154 7.26 21.92 -2.55
N LYS A 155 8.14 21.15 -1.90
CA LYS A 155 9.42 20.70 -2.49
C LYS A 155 9.20 19.79 -3.70
N TYR A 156 8.18 18.93 -3.64
CA TYR A 156 7.83 18.01 -4.72
C TYR A 156 6.96 18.68 -5.78
N GLN A 157 6.16 19.67 -5.39
CA GLN A 157 5.29 20.43 -6.29
C GLN A 157 5.46 21.96 -6.13
N PRO A 158 6.61 22.55 -6.52
CA PRO A 158 6.91 23.97 -6.25
C PRO A 158 5.96 24.97 -6.91
N LYS A 159 5.27 24.54 -7.97
CA LYS A 159 4.33 25.36 -8.74
C LYS A 159 2.87 25.17 -8.30
N SER A 160 2.61 24.37 -7.26
CA SER A 160 1.24 24.14 -6.78
C SER A 160 0.71 25.38 -6.07
N GLN A 161 -0.23 26.09 -6.70
CA GLN A 161 -0.89 27.24 -6.08
C GLN A 161 -1.70 26.81 -4.85
N PHE A 162 -2.37 25.67 -4.93
CA PHE A 162 -3.10 25.06 -3.81
C PHE A 162 -2.24 24.96 -2.53
N LEU A 163 -1.00 24.47 -2.65
CA LEU A 163 -0.10 24.34 -1.49
C LEU A 163 0.34 25.70 -0.95
N LYS A 164 0.55 26.70 -1.83
CA LYS A 164 0.90 28.06 -1.40
C LYS A 164 -0.25 28.71 -0.63
N ASP A 165 -1.47 28.62 -1.16
CA ASP A 165 -2.67 29.16 -0.53
C ASP A 165 -2.87 28.56 0.87
N LYS A 166 -2.67 27.24 1.01
CA LYS A 166 -2.76 26.53 2.29
C LYS A 166 -1.70 26.94 3.32
N ILE A 167 -0.53 27.41 2.87
CA ILE A 167 0.52 27.90 3.77
C ILE A 167 0.23 29.35 4.23
N GLU A 168 -0.37 30.16 3.37
CA GLU A 168 -0.62 31.59 3.59
C GLU A 168 -1.90 31.89 4.37
N GLN A 169 -2.87 30.96 4.42
CA GLN A 169 -4.09 31.11 5.22
C GLN A 169 -3.74 31.32 6.70
N LYS A 170 -4.22 32.44 7.28
CA LYS A 170 -4.10 32.79 8.70
C LYS A 170 -5.27 32.26 9.50
#